data_AF-A0A370JXL6-F1
#
_entry.id   AF-A0A370JXL6-F1
#
_cell.length_a   1.000
_cell.length_b   1.000
_cell.length_c   1.000
_cell.angle_alpha   90.00
_cell.angle_beta   90.00
_cell.angle_gamma   90.00
#
_symmetry.space_group_name_H-M   'P 1'
#
loop_
_entity.id
_entity.type
_entity.pdbx_description
1 polymer ?
#
loop_
_entity_poly.entity_id
_entity_poly.type
_entity_poly.pdbx_seq_one_letter_code
_entity_poly.pdbx_strand_id
1 'polypeptide(L)'
;MESPRPLLLRFPGPSSPLLRFEQTPPQNREGLYRLWQELAPLVRRADPARYVAVEQALKEDLPFSVLVLYVFRECRRALEPTRSHRRAAE
;
A
#
# COMPACT_ATOMS: atom_id res chain seq x y z
N MET A 1 -36.69 15.09 10.75
CA MET A 1 -35.95 15.54 9.55
C MET A 1 -34.68 14.71 9.46
N GLU A 2 -34.74 13.57 8.80
CA GLU A 2 -33.56 12.72 8.58
C GLU A 2 -32.79 13.25 7.38
N SER A 3 -31.58 13.73 7.60
CA SER A 3 -30.67 14.11 6.53
C SER A 3 -30.23 12.86 5.77
N PRO A 4 -30.40 12.79 4.44
CA PRO A 4 -29.87 11.68 3.67
C PRO A 4 -28.35 11.82 3.63
N ARG A 5 -27.64 10.90 4.31
CA ARG A 5 -26.19 10.75 4.13
C ARG A 5 -25.96 10.40 2.66
N PRO A 6 -25.16 11.15 1.91
CA PRO A 6 -24.82 10.75 0.56
C PRO A 6 -23.96 9.49 0.66
N LEU A 7 -24.55 8.35 0.30
CA LEU A 7 -23.82 7.14 -0.04
C LEU A 7 -23.02 7.50 -1.29
N LEU A 8 -21.80 7.99 -1.07
CA LEU A 8 -20.78 8.11 -2.11
C LEU A 8 -20.48 6.70 -2.61
N LEU A 9 -21.27 6.26 -3.59
CA LEU A 9 -20.93 5.19 -4.50
C LEU A 9 -19.63 5.60 -5.19
N ARG A 10 -18.50 5.24 -4.58
CA ARG A 10 -17.18 5.34 -5.20
C ARG A 10 -17.20 4.39 -6.38
N PHE A 11 -17.28 4.96 -7.58
CA PHE A 11 -17.04 4.25 -8.83
C PHE A 11 -15.73 3.47 -8.72
N PRO A 12 -15.71 2.16 -9.03
CA PRO A 12 -14.48 1.41 -9.13
C PRO A 12 -13.79 1.85 -10.44
N GLY A 13 -13.04 2.95 -10.37
CA GLY A 13 -11.95 3.18 -11.31
C GLY A 13 -10.95 2.01 -11.23
N PRO A 14 -10.01 1.86 -12.18
CA PRO A 14 -9.04 0.77 -12.16
C PRO A 14 -8.40 0.71 -10.77
N SER A 15 -8.75 -0.34 -10.01
CA SER A 15 -8.45 -0.41 -8.58
C SER A 15 -6.95 -0.24 -8.41
N SER A 16 -6.54 0.84 -7.74
CA SER A 16 -5.13 1.06 -7.41
C SER A 16 -4.57 -0.23 -6.81
N PRO A 17 -3.40 -0.71 -7.23
CA PRO A 17 -2.85 -1.97 -6.71
C PRO A 17 -2.72 -1.95 -5.17
N LEU A 18 -2.56 -0.77 -4.57
CA LEU A 18 -2.57 -0.60 -3.11
C LEU A 18 -3.96 -0.84 -2.48
N LEU A 19 -5.02 -0.34 -3.13
CA LEU A 19 -6.41 -0.58 -2.70
C LEU A 19 -6.76 -2.06 -2.84
N ARG A 20 -6.28 -2.72 -3.90
CA ARG A 20 -6.43 -4.16 -4.09
C ARG A 20 -5.71 -4.96 -3.00
N PHE A 21 -4.52 -4.51 -2.60
CA PHE A 21 -3.82 -5.08 -1.44
C PHE A 21 -4.71 -5.01 -0.19
N GLU A 22 -5.31 -3.86 0.09
CA GLU A 22 -6.15 -3.64 1.27
C GLU A 22 -7.43 -4.51 1.26
N GLN A 23 -8.09 -4.62 0.11
CA GLN A 23 -9.36 -5.34 -0.02
C GLN A 23 -9.18 -6.85 -0.13
N THR A 24 -8.11 -7.30 -0.78
CA THR A 24 -7.84 -8.70 -1.05
C THR A 24 -6.36 -8.97 -0.81
N PRO A 25 -5.93 -9.03 0.46
CA PRO A 25 -4.54 -9.26 0.79
C PRO A 25 -4.09 -10.62 0.24
N PRO A 26 -2.85 -10.71 -0.26
CA PRO A 26 -2.33 -11.97 -0.79
C PRO A 26 -2.31 -13.03 0.31
N GLN A 27 -2.66 -14.26 -0.06
CA GLN A 27 -2.76 -15.41 0.85
C GLN A 27 -1.49 -16.27 0.84
N ASN A 28 -0.55 -15.99 -0.06
CA ASN A 28 0.72 -16.68 -0.18
C ASN A 28 1.81 -15.76 -0.75
N ARG A 29 3.08 -16.20 -0.66
CA ARG A 29 4.25 -15.44 -1.13
C ARG A 29 4.17 -15.13 -2.62
N GLU A 30 3.73 -16.07 -3.45
CA GLU A 30 3.57 -15.88 -4.90
C GLU A 30 2.62 -14.71 -5.23
N GLY A 31 1.45 -14.67 -4.57
CA GLY A 31 0.49 -13.58 -4.72
C GLY A 31 1.06 -12.24 -4.25
N LEU A 32 1.85 -12.25 -3.16
CA LEU A 32 2.54 -11.06 -2.69
C LEU A 32 3.58 -10.57 -3.70
N TYR A 33 4.36 -11.46 -4.30
CA TYR A 33 5.35 -11.11 -5.33
C TYR A 33 4.69 -10.53 -6.58
N ARG A 34 3.60 -11.11 -7.06
CA ARG A 34 2.85 -10.55 -8.21
C ARG A 34 2.34 -9.15 -7.92
N LEU A 35 1.77 -8.95 -6.74
CA LEU A 35 1.28 -7.64 -6.31
C LEU A 35 2.43 -6.63 -6.13
N TRP A 36 3.58 -7.09 -5.61
CA TRP A 36 4.78 -6.29 -5.50
C TRP A 36 5.32 -5.86 -6.86
N GLN A 37 5.32 -6.72 -7.89
CA GLN A 37 5.74 -6.31 -9.25
C GLN A 37 4.94 -5.13 -9.80
N GLU A 38 3.66 -5.03 -9.45
CA GLU A 38 2.82 -3.89 -9.82
C GLU A 38 3.09 -2.63 -8.97
N LEU A 39 3.37 -2.81 -7.66
CA LEU A 39 3.60 -1.70 -6.72
C LEU A 39 5.03 -1.15 -6.74
N ALA A 40 6.02 -2.01 -6.96
CA ALA A 40 7.44 -1.73 -6.95
C ALA A 40 7.82 -0.48 -7.76
N PRO A 41 7.41 -0.30 -9.04
CA PRO A 41 7.77 0.89 -9.80
C PRO A 41 7.14 2.17 -9.23
N LEU A 42 5.92 2.08 -8.68
CA LEU A 42 5.24 3.22 -8.06
C LEU A 42 5.94 3.61 -6.75
N VAL A 43 6.23 2.62 -5.89
CA VAL A 43 6.93 2.82 -4.62
C VAL A 43 8.34 3.35 -4.88
N ARG A 44 9.08 2.80 -5.84
CA ARG A 44 10.41 3.26 -6.22
C ARG A 44 10.42 4.73 -6.67
N ARG A 45 9.37 5.17 -7.37
CA ARG A 45 9.24 6.56 -7.81
C ARG A 45 8.87 7.49 -6.66
N ALA A 46 8.03 7.05 -5.73
CA ALA A 46 7.53 7.88 -4.64
C ALA A 46 8.50 7.95 -3.44
N ASP A 47 9.04 6.82 -3.02
CA ASP A 47 10.00 6.70 -1.92
C ASP A 47 10.98 5.52 -2.19
N PRO A 48 12.16 5.82 -2.76
CA PRO A 48 13.18 4.82 -3.05
C PRO A 48 13.69 4.06 -1.80
N ALA A 49 13.68 4.70 -0.62
CA ALA A 49 14.15 4.05 0.61
C ALA A 49 13.18 2.94 1.03
N ARG A 50 11.87 3.18 0.91
CA ARG A 50 10.83 2.17 1.15
C ARG A 50 10.86 1.05 0.13
N TYR A 51 11.16 1.36 -1.13
CA TYR A 51 11.38 0.34 -2.15
C TYR A 51 12.50 -0.64 -1.75
N VAL A 52 13.66 -0.12 -1.34
CA VAL A 52 14.77 -0.97 -0.89
C VAL A 52 14.40 -1.77 0.35
N ALA A 53 13.71 -1.17 1.31
CA ALA A 53 13.28 -1.86 2.53
C ALA A 53 12.38 -3.07 2.23
N VAL A 54 11.44 -2.92 1.30
CA VAL A 54 10.57 -4.03 0.86
C VAL A 54 11.38 -5.10 0.10
N GLU A 55 12.28 -4.70 -0.81
CA GLU A 55 13.15 -5.63 -1.54
C GLU A 55 14.03 -6.48 -0.61
N GLN A 56 14.49 -5.90 0.51
CA GLN A 56 15.24 -6.65 1.53
C GLN A 56 14.31 -7.60 2.30
N ALA A 57 13.16 -7.11 2.79
CA ALA A 57 12.22 -7.94 3.54
C ALA A 57 11.70 -9.15 2.75
N LEU A 58 11.54 -9.03 1.43
CA LEU A 58 11.14 -10.15 0.56
C LEU A 58 12.20 -11.26 0.48
N LYS A 59 13.47 -10.95 0.72
CA LYS A 59 14.59 -11.91 0.74
C LYS A 59 14.79 -12.57 2.09
N GLU A 60 14.23 -11.99 3.15
CA GLU A 60 14.30 -12.56 4.49
C GLU A 60 13.31 -13.73 4.65
N ASP A 61 13.66 -14.73 5.45
CA ASP A 61 12.74 -15.81 5.78
C ASP A 61 11.80 -15.42 6.93
N LEU A 62 11.00 -14.39 6.68
CA LEU A 62 9.98 -13.92 7.61
C LEU A 62 8.70 -14.74 7.50
N PRO A 63 7.99 -15.00 8.61
CA PRO A 63 6.65 -15.58 8.56
C PRO A 63 5.75 -14.79 7.59
N PHE A 64 4.99 -15.50 6.75
CA PHE A 64 4.23 -14.86 5.68
C PHE A 64 3.28 -13.75 6.18
N SER A 65 2.63 -13.97 7.32
CA SER A 65 1.75 -12.98 7.96
C SER A 65 2.48 -11.70 8.37
N VAL A 66 3.73 -11.80 8.79
CA VAL A 66 4.57 -10.64 9.12
C VAL A 66 5.00 -9.93 7.85
N LEU A 67 5.45 -10.69 6.85
CA LEU A 67 5.92 -10.17 5.57
C LEU A 67 4.82 -9.38 4.85
N VAL A 68 3.61 -9.94 4.74
CA VAL A 68 2.49 -9.28 4.05
C VAL A 68 2.09 -7.96 4.72
N LEU A 69 2.05 -7.92 6.05
CA LEU A 69 1.75 -6.70 6.81
C LEU A 69 2.85 -5.65 6.66
N TYR A 70 4.11 -6.08 6.69
CA TYR A 70 5.25 -5.20 6.49
C TYR A 70 5.21 -4.56 5.11
N VAL A 71 5.11 -5.36 4.05
CA VAL A 71 5.07 -4.86 2.66
C VAL A 71 3.89 -3.89 2.48
N PHE A 72 2.71 -4.22 3.00
CA PHE A 72 1.55 -3.34 2.92
C PHE A 72 1.79 -1.97 3.58
N ARG A 73 2.33 -1.97 4.80
CA ARG A 73 2.64 -0.74 5.56
C ARG A 73 3.61 0.16 4.80
N GLU A 74 4.66 -0.42 4.22
CA GLU A 74 5.68 0.34 3.51
C GLU A 74 5.15 0.90 2.18
N CYS A 75 4.36 0.10 1.44
CA CYS A 75 3.66 0.57 0.24
C CYS A 75 2.69 1.73 0.55
N ARG A 76 1.92 1.64 1.65
CA ARG A 76 1.05 2.74 2.09
C ARG A 76 1.83 4.00 2.42
N ARG A 77 2.92 3.89 3.18
CA ARG A 77 3.77 5.04 3.54
C ARG A 77 4.38 5.73 2.32
N ALA A 78 4.75 4.97 1.30
CA ALA A 78 5.31 5.52 0.08
C ALA A 78 4.25 6.17 -0.83
N LEU A 79 3.05 5.57 -0.93
CA LEU A 79 2.06 5.93 -1.94
C LEU A 79 0.87 6.75 -1.42
N GLU A 80 0.55 6.65 -0.13
CA GLU A 80 -0.45 7.53 0.47
C GLU A 80 0.14 8.92 0.64
N PRO A 81 -0.54 9.98 0.15
CA PRO A 81 -0.08 11.34 0.37
C PRO A 81 -0.08 11.60 1.87
N THR A 82 1.13 11.70 2.42
CA THR A 82 1.33 12.10 3.81
C THR A 82 0.71 13.49 3.96
N ARG A 83 -0.49 13.58 4.55
CA ARG A 83 -1.14 14.84 4.94
C ARG A 83 -0.38 15.61 6.04
N SER A 84 0.91 15.32 6.25
CA SER A 84 1.70 15.82 7.38
C SER A 84 2.73 16.89 7.01
N HIS A 85 2.80 17.37 5.77
CA HIS A 85 3.63 18.55 5.42
C HIS A 85 2.87 19.89 5.49
N ARG A 86 1.99 20.08 6.48
CA ARG A 86 1.45 21.41 6.79
C ARG A 86 1.21 21.64 8.29
N ARG A 87 2.18 21.27 9.14
CA ARG A 87 2.38 21.79 10.50
C ARG A 87 3.84 21.61 10.90
N ALA A 88 4.74 22.29 10.20
CA ALA A 88 6.12 22.50 10.62
C ALA A 88 6.66 23.73 9.87
N ALA A 89 5.94 24.84 10.05
CA ALA A 89 6.42 26.19 9.84
C ALA A 89 5.71 26.96 10.96
N GLU A 90 6.25 26.78 12.17
CA GLU A 90 6.12 27.79 13.23
C GLU A 90 6.87 29.05 12.79
#